data_AF-A0A9X1NHM3-F1
#
_entry.id   AF-A0A9X1NHM3-F1
#
_cell.length_a   1.000
_cell.length_b   1.000
_cell.length_c   1.000
_cell.angle_alpha   90.00
_cell.angle_beta   90.00
_cell.angle_gamma   90.00
#
_symmetry.space_group_name_H-M   'P 1'
#
loop_
_entity.id
_entity.type
_entity.pdbx_description
1 polymer ?
#
loop_
_entity_poly.entity_id
_entity_poly.type
_entity_poly.pdbx_seq_one_letter_code
_entity_poly.pdbx_strand_id
1 'polypeptide(L)'
;MDTLARACVSARLDLGFPVLTLDDELWEELIRQVLPASEVDELFPELAEHASELTRLQALPRAERALELAARLGSWEGVVQGEEAEVLPRGLGRDAREAVTPLLHRTGEAWRAAKILADLGDPEAVEALSAALPWLKTSDQRWTAMALSRLGRLDLVVNVPDDVRAAAVAAPYLGFRDHAVVTLPLDYRQLEQALPELERLLHEELRPGAAYCTITPDEVPIALAALGSEHVVVRRHAVCVLGEKRLGQEEIHPALMRAAEEDTSPDVRRLARLSLEYLG
;
A
#
# COMPACT_ATOMS: atom_id res chain seq x y z
N MET A 1 18.71 -8.21 6.05
CA MET A 1 19.29 -7.30 7.06
C MET A 1 20.58 -7.80 7.70
N ASP A 2 20.59 -8.96 8.37
CA ASP A 2 21.73 -9.43 9.19
C ASP A 2 23.09 -9.49 8.45
N THR A 3 23.09 -9.76 7.14
CA THR A 3 24.31 -9.77 6.32
C THR A 3 24.86 -8.37 6.03
N LEU A 4 24.00 -7.35 5.85
CA LEU A 4 24.42 -5.97 5.60
C LEU A 4 24.98 -5.31 6.86
N ALA A 5 24.33 -5.52 8.00
CA ALA A 5 24.81 -5.05 9.29
C ALA A 5 26.21 -5.62 9.59
N ARG A 6 26.42 -6.94 9.38
CA ARG A 6 27.73 -7.58 9.53
C ARG A 6 28.79 -7.00 8.59
N ALA A 7 28.45 -6.73 7.34
CA ALA A 7 29.38 -6.12 6.38
C ALA A 7 29.79 -4.69 6.81
N CYS A 8 28.83 -3.89 7.28
CA CYS A 8 29.08 -2.55 7.81
C CYS A 8 29.97 -2.59 9.06
N VAL A 9 29.69 -3.50 10.00
CA VAL A 9 30.52 -3.71 11.20
C VAL A 9 31.94 -4.11 10.82
N SER A 10 32.12 -5.05 9.88
CA SER A 10 33.46 -5.47 9.42
C SER A 10 34.22 -4.31 8.78
N ALA A 11 33.59 -3.58 7.86
CA ALA A 11 34.21 -2.44 7.19
C ALA A 11 34.59 -1.32 8.17
N ARG A 12 33.74 -1.07 9.18
CA ARG A 12 34.05 -0.15 10.27
C ARG A 12 35.31 -0.57 11.03
N LEU A 13 35.42 -1.84 11.41
CA LEU A 13 36.59 -2.35 12.14
C LEU A 13 37.87 -2.23 11.31
N ASP A 14 37.79 -2.43 10.00
CA ASP A 14 38.93 -2.33 9.09
C ASP A 14 39.36 -0.88 8.81
N LEU A 15 38.40 0.04 8.72
CA LEU A 15 38.63 1.42 8.29
C LEU A 15 38.77 2.42 9.44
N GLY A 16 38.30 2.08 10.65
CA GLY A 16 38.42 2.92 11.85
C GLY A 16 37.46 4.12 11.90
N PHE A 17 36.46 4.17 11.03
CA PHE A 17 35.38 5.17 11.06
C PHE A 17 34.02 4.51 10.73
N PRO A 18 32.88 5.14 11.09
CA PRO A 18 31.55 4.59 10.81
C PRO A 18 31.31 4.36 9.31
N VAL A 19 30.89 3.14 8.96
CA VAL A 19 30.47 2.77 7.60
C VAL A 19 29.05 2.27 7.68
N LEU A 20 28.15 2.88 6.90
CA LEU A 20 26.73 2.60 6.89
C LEU A 20 26.25 2.49 5.44
N THR A 21 25.33 1.56 5.19
CA THR A 21 24.55 1.52 3.95
C THR A 21 23.17 2.09 4.24
N LEU A 22 22.83 3.23 3.63
CA LEU A 22 21.48 3.79 3.80
C LEU A 22 20.52 3.04 2.90
N ASP A 23 19.66 2.24 3.54
CA ASP A 23 18.43 1.71 2.98
C ASP A 23 17.31 2.65 3.42
N ASP A 24 16.60 3.27 2.48
CA ASP A 24 15.60 4.31 2.77
C ASP A 24 14.49 3.81 3.71
N GLU A 25 14.26 2.51 3.82
CA GLU A 25 13.21 1.92 4.67
C GLU A 25 13.69 1.49 6.07
N LEU A 26 14.99 1.20 6.25
CA LEU A 26 15.51 0.50 7.44
C LEU A 26 16.78 1.13 8.03
N TRP A 27 17.15 2.33 7.59
CA TRP A 27 18.40 2.97 7.97
C TRP A 27 18.53 3.20 9.49
N GLU A 28 17.45 3.55 10.21
CA GLU A 28 17.52 3.77 11.67
C GLU A 28 17.88 2.49 12.45
N GLU A 29 17.23 1.37 12.11
CA GLU A 29 17.51 0.08 12.72
C GLU A 29 18.94 -0.38 12.41
N LEU A 30 19.40 -0.16 11.17
CA LEU A 30 20.76 -0.48 10.77
C LEU A 30 21.79 0.34 11.56
N ILE A 31 21.56 1.65 11.72
CA ILE A 31 22.44 2.53 12.51
C ILE A 31 22.58 1.99 13.94
N ARG A 32 21.46 1.66 14.59
CA ARG A 32 21.45 1.13 15.96
C ARG A 32 22.10 -0.25 16.08
N GLN A 33 22.15 -1.04 15.01
CA GLN A 33 22.83 -2.34 14.98
C GLN A 33 24.34 -2.22 14.72
N VAL A 34 24.79 -1.19 14.01
CA VAL A 34 26.20 -1.00 13.62
C VAL A 34 26.97 -0.13 14.62
N LEU A 35 26.31 0.81 15.29
CA LEU A 35 26.95 1.76 16.21
C LEU A 35 26.58 1.51 17.69
N PRO A 36 27.50 1.72 18.64
CA PRO A 36 27.19 1.81 20.06
C PRO A 36 26.21 2.96 20.33
N ALA A 37 25.36 2.82 21.36
CA ALA A 37 24.36 3.83 21.72
C ALA A 37 24.95 5.24 21.91
N SER A 38 26.12 5.36 22.55
CA SER A 38 26.78 6.65 22.74
C SER A 38 27.20 7.34 21.44
N GLU A 39 27.55 6.58 20.40
CA GLU A 39 27.89 7.13 19.08
C GLU A 39 26.63 7.46 18.28
N VAL A 40 25.53 6.72 18.46
CA VAL A 40 24.24 7.05 17.86
C VAL A 40 23.75 8.39 18.40
N ASP A 41 23.81 8.59 19.72
CA ASP A 41 23.38 9.83 20.36
C ASP A 41 24.22 11.04 19.93
N GLU A 42 25.52 10.84 19.66
CA GLU A 42 26.42 11.91 19.22
C GLU A 42 26.27 12.23 17.72
N LEU A 43 26.19 11.20 16.88
CA LEU A 43 26.23 11.35 15.42
C LEU A 43 24.84 11.53 14.78
N PHE A 44 23.79 11.05 15.46
CA PHE A 44 22.41 11.06 14.97
C PHE A 44 21.44 11.51 16.08
N PRO A 45 21.59 12.72 16.63
CA PRO A 45 20.72 13.23 17.70
C PRO A 45 19.24 13.23 17.30
N GLU A 46 18.92 13.38 16.01
CA GLU A 46 17.56 13.29 15.47
C GLU A 46 16.88 11.94 15.75
N LEU A 47 17.64 10.83 15.85
CA LEU A 47 17.09 9.52 16.20
C LEU A 47 16.69 9.42 17.67
N ALA A 48 17.36 10.16 18.55
CA ALA A 48 17.00 10.26 19.96
C ALA A 48 15.78 11.16 20.15
N GLU A 49 15.70 12.27 19.38
CA GLU A 49 14.53 13.14 19.34
C GLU A 49 13.30 12.40 18.83
N HIS A 50 13.44 11.62 17.75
CA HIS A 50 12.39 10.80 17.17
C HIS A 50 11.88 9.73 18.13
N ALA A 51 12.77 8.95 18.72
CA ALA A 51 12.40 7.96 19.73
C ALA A 51 11.70 8.59 20.95
N SER A 52 12.15 9.77 21.38
CA SER A 52 11.52 10.53 22.48
C SER A 52 10.12 10.99 22.12
N GLU A 53 9.93 11.49 20.89
CA GLU A 53 8.64 11.94 20.40
C GLU A 53 7.65 10.78 20.25
N LEU A 54 8.08 9.64 19.69
CA LEU A 54 7.27 8.44 19.64
C LEU A 54 6.86 7.97 21.04
N THR A 55 7.79 8.01 22.00
CA THR A 55 7.50 7.68 23.41
C THR A 55 6.46 8.63 24.01
N ARG A 56 6.57 9.94 23.74
CA ARG A 56 5.59 10.94 24.18
C ARG A 56 4.22 10.68 23.58
N LEU A 57 4.12 10.44 22.28
CA LEU A 57 2.86 10.09 21.61
C LEU A 57 2.28 8.80 22.21
N GLN A 58 3.11 7.80 22.47
CA GLN A 58 2.71 6.53 23.09
C GLN A 58 2.23 6.67 24.54
N ALA A 59 2.63 7.72 25.26
CA ALA A 59 2.15 8.01 26.60
C ALA A 59 0.76 8.69 26.61
N LEU A 60 0.34 9.31 25.51
CA LEU A 60 -0.98 9.95 25.41
C LEU A 60 -2.12 8.93 25.44
N PRO A 61 -3.28 9.29 26.02
CA PRO A 61 -4.54 8.58 25.81
C PRO A 61 -4.81 8.38 24.32
N ARG A 62 -5.44 7.25 23.96
CA ARG A 62 -5.59 6.86 22.54
C ARG A 62 -6.32 7.91 21.69
N ALA A 63 -7.41 8.49 22.21
CA ALA A 63 -8.16 9.54 21.53
C ALA A 63 -7.33 10.83 21.33
N GLU A 64 -6.56 11.25 22.34
CA GLU A 64 -5.68 12.41 22.24
C GLU A 64 -4.55 12.17 21.23
N ARG A 65 -3.96 10.97 21.24
CA ARG A 65 -2.96 10.56 20.26
C ARG A 65 -3.52 10.57 18.84
N ALA A 66 -4.73 10.06 18.65
CA ALA A 66 -5.39 10.04 17.35
C ALA A 66 -5.63 11.47 16.82
N LEU A 67 -6.10 12.38 17.67
CA LEU A 67 -6.30 13.78 17.31
C LEU A 67 -4.98 14.47 16.97
N GLU A 68 -3.92 14.23 17.75
CA GLU A 68 -2.61 14.81 17.50
C GLU A 68 -1.99 14.29 16.19
N LEU A 69 -2.12 13.00 15.90
CA LEU A 69 -1.69 12.42 14.62
C LEU A 69 -2.51 12.97 13.45
N ALA A 70 -3.83 13.08 13.59
CA ALA A 70 -4.70 13.65 12.56
C ALA A 70 -4.35 15.12 12.25
N ALA A 71 -3.95 15.89 13.27
CA ALA A 71 -3.52 17.28 13.09
C ALA A 71 -2.18 17.43 12.34
N ARG A 72 -1.36 16.38 12.29
CA ARG A 72 -0.06 16.36 11.60
C ARG A 72 -0.14 15.90 10.14
N LEU A 73 -1.31 15.43 9.70
CA LEU A 73 -1.47 14.93 8.33
C LEU A 73 -1.17 16.02 7.29
N GLY A 74 -0.17 15.75 6.43
CA GLY A 74 0.30 16.71 5.43
C GLY A 74 1.21 17.81 5.96
N SER A 75 1.60 17.76 7.24
CA SER A 75 2.67 18.58 7.81
C SER A 75 4.03 17.94 7.55
N TRP A 76 5.00 18.77 7.17
CA TRP A 76 6.42 18.42 7.12
C TRP A 76 7.19 19.01 8.32
N GLU A 77 6.47 19.67 9.22
CA GLU A 77 7.02 20.25 10.44
C GLU A 77 6.89 19.26 11.59
N GLY A 78 7.96 19.15 12.39
CA GLY A 78 8.03 18.28 13.55
C GLY A 78 8.84 17.01 13.31
N VAL A 79 9.07 16.28 14.40
CA VAL A 79 9.93 15.10 14.42
C VAL A 79 9.24 13.89 13.79
N VAL A 80 7.96 13.67 14.09
CA VAL A 80 7.12 12.68 13.40
C VAL A 80 6.43 13.36 12.23
N GLN A 81 6.80 12.96 11.01
CA GLN A 81 6.38 13.61 9.77
C GLN A 81 5.07 13.03 9.21
N GLY A 82 4.57 13.65 8.13
CA GLY A 82 3.31 13.29 7.49
C GLY A 82 3.18 11.81 7.10
N GLU A 83 4.24 11.15 6.63
CA GLU A 83 4.19 9.74 6.22
C GLU A 83 3.98 8.80 7.40
N GLU A 84 4.71 9.02 8.50
CA GLU A 84 4.52 8.28 9.74
C GLU A 84 3.14 8.56 10.35
N ALA A 85 2.68 9.82 10.28
CA ALA A 85 1.35 10.22 10.74
C ALA A 85 0.21 9.56 9.93
N GLU A 86 0.47 9.07 8.71
CA GLU A 86 -0.49 8.27 7.93
C GLU A 86 -0.52 6.78 8.36
N VAL A 87 0.58 6.26 8.91
CA VAL A 87 0.70 4.84 9.29
C VAL A 87 0.31 4.59 10.76
N LEU A 88 0.79 5.43 11.67
CA LEU A 88 0.57 5.29 13.12
C LEU A 88 -0.91 5.19 13.54
N PRO A 89 -1.88 5.87 12.88
CA PRO A 89 -3.30 5.76 13.23
C PRO A 89 -3.87 4.33 13.10
N ARG A 90 -3.26 3.44 12.31
CA ARG A 90 -3.77 2.08 12.06
C ARG A 90 -3.98 1.26 13.33
N GLY A 91 -3.11 1.43 14.34
CA GLY A 91 -3.23 0.76 15.64
C GLY A 91 -4.26 1.38 16.60
N LEU A 92 -4.86 2.51 16.22
CA LEU A 92 -5.80 3.26 17.06
C LEU A 92 -7.27 2.91 16.81
N GLY A 93 -7.58 2.27 15.67
CA GLY A 93 -8.92 1.78 15.35
C GLY A 93 -9.97 2.90 15.39
N ARG A 94 -11.03 2.72 16.19
CA ARG A 94 -12.12 3.68 16.35
C ARG A 94 -11.64 5.10 16.69
N ASP A 95 -10.64 5.24 17.56
CA ASP A 95 -10.12 6.56 17.96
C ASP A 95 -9.55 7.31 16.75
N ALA A 96 -8.80 6.62 15.89
CA ALA A 96 -8.28 7.18 14.64
C ALA A 96 -9.41 7.53 13.67
N ARG A 97 -10.40 6.64 13.50
CA ARG A 97 -11.56 6.90 12.64
C ARG A 97 -12.27 8.19 13.06
N GLU A 98 -12.60 8.33 14.34
CA GLU A 98 -13.26 9.53 14.87
C GLU A 98 -12.42 10.80 14.66
N ALA A 99 -11.10 10.73 14.85
CA ALA A 99 -10.20 11.87 14.65
C ALA A 99 -10.07 12.31 13.18
N VAL A 100 -10.02 11.38 12.21
CA VAL A 100 -9.82 11.71 10.79
C VAL A 100 -11.11 11.99 10.03
N THR A 101 -12.27 11.49 10.51
CA THR A 101 -13.56 11.65 9.83
C THR A 101 -13.91 13.12 9.51
N PRO A 102 -13.71 14.09 10.43
CA PRO A 102 -13.98 15.51 10.15
C PRO A 102 -13.17 16.08 8.97
N LEU A 103 -12.01 15.50 8.65
CA LEU A 103 -11.15 15.95 7.56
C LEU A 103 -11.74 15.66 6.18
N LEU A 104 -12.73 14.75 6.06
CA LEU A 104 -13.48 14.53 4.81
C LEU A 104 -14.23 15.77 4.33
N HIS A 105 -14.49 16.73 5.23
CA HIS A 105 -15.16 18.00 4.90
C HIS A 105 -14.18 19.14 4.57
N ARG A 106 -12.87 18.88 4.57
CA ARG A 106 -11.82 19.86 4.27
C ARG A 106 -11.26 19.62 2.87
N THR A 107 -11.59 20.52 1.94
CA THR A 107 -11.08 20.47 0.55
C THR A 107 -9.55 20.46 0.53
N GLY A 108 -8.96 19.53 -0.22
CA GLY A 108 -7.51 19.34 -0.31
C GLY A 108 -6.92 18.43 0.78
N GLU A 109 -7.71 18.03 1.77
CA GLU A 109 -7.33 17.12 2.86
C GLU A 109 -8.17 15.85 2.89
N ALA A 110 -9.36 15.85 2.28
CA ALA A 110 -10.27 14.72 2.28
C ALA A 110 -9.65 13.44 1.71
N TRP A 111 -8.77 13.54 0.72
CA TRP A 111 -8.05 12.38 0.18
C TRP A 111 -7.18 11.66 1.23
N ARG A 112 -6.53 12.39 2.15
CA ARG A 112 -5.72 11.78 3.24
C ARG A 112 -6.61 11.07 4.23
N ALA A 113 -7.72 11.71 4.60
CA ALA A 113 -8.71 11.12 5.48
C ALA A 113 -9.27 9.83 4.87
N ALA A 114 -9.66 9.86 3.59
CA ALA A 114 -10.14 8.69 2.87
C ALA A 114 -9.11 7.55 2.82
N LYS A 115 -7.84 7.87 2.56
CA LYS A 115 -6.75 6.89 2.58
C LYS A 115 -6.64 6.21 3.94
N ILE A 116 -6.58 6.98 5.02
CA ILE A 116 -6.45 6.44 6.39
C ILE A 116 -7.70 5.63 6.77
N LEU A 117 -8.89 6.10 6.44
CA LEU A 117 -10.14 5.37 6.72
C LEU A 117 -10.19 4.01 6.01
N ALA A 118 -9.71 3.93 4.76
CA ALA A 118 -9.55 2.65 4.06
C ALA A 118 -8.46 1.77 4.70
N ASP A 119 -7.35 2.36 5.12
CA ASP A 119 -6.26 1.66 5.80
C ASP A 119 -6.69 1.10 7.17
N LEU A 120 -7.62 1.75 7.88
CA LEU A 120 -8.22 1.22 9.11
C LEU A 120 -9.07 -0.03 8.85
N GLY A 121 -9.57 -0.23 7.63
CA GLY A 121 -10.41 -1.37 7.26
C GLY A 121 -11.76 -1.42 7.98
N ASP A 122 -12.21 -0.28 8.52
CA ASP A 122 -13.37 -0.20 9.40
C ASP A 122 -14.67 0.04 8.60
N PRO A 123 -15.65 -0.89 8.63
CA PRO A 123 -16.92 -0.72 7.93
C PRO A 123 -17.72 0.51 8.40
N GLU A 124 -17.52 1.00 9.63
CA GLU A 124 -18.22 2.19 10.13
C GLU A 124 -17.76 3.49 9.43
N ALA A 125 -16.63 3.47 8.70
CA ALA A 125 -16.20 4.61 7.89
C ALA A 125 -17.03 4.80 6.60
N VAL A 126 -17.74 3.76 6.15
CA VAL A 126 -18.47 3.74 4.88
C VAL A 126 -19.50 4.87 4.79
N GLU A 127 -20.24 5.11 5.87
CA GLU A 127 -21.31 6.14 5.89
C GLU A 127 -20.72 7.53 5.65
N ALA A 128 -19.64 7.88 6.36
CA ALA A 128 -18.98 9.17 6.23
C ALA A 128 -18.36 9.38 4.84
N LEU A 129 -17.67 8.35 4.31
CA LEU A 129 -17.09 8.38 2.97
C LEU A 129 -18.17 8.55 1.88
N SER A 130 -19.26 7.78 2.00
CA SER A 130 -20.38 7.85 1.06
C SER A 130 -21.10 9.19 1.09
N ALA A 131 -21.24 9.80 2.27
CA ALA A 131 -21.86 11.11 2.42
C ALA A 131 -20.97 12.24 1.84
N ALA A 132 -19.64 12.11 1.94
CA ALA A 132 -18.69 13.09 1.43
C ALA A 132 -18.56 13.04 -0.12
N LEU A 133 -18.54 11.85 -0.71
CA LEU A 133 -18.20 11.61 -2.13
C LEU A 133 -18.88 12.55 -3.15
N PRO A 134 -20.19 12.86 -3.07
CA PRO A 134 -20.86 13.70 -4.08
C PRO A 134 -20.32 15.15 -4.14
N TRP A 135 -19.82 15.65 -3.02
CA TRP A 135 -19.38 17.03 -2.84
C TRP A 135 -17.91 17.24 -3.19
N LEU A 136 -17.13 16.16 -3.25
CA LEU A 136 -15.71 16.19 -3.56
C LEU A 136 -15.47 16.28 -5.07
N LYS A 137 -14.27 16.74 -5.43
CA LYS A 137 -13.76 16.81 -6.81
C LYS A 137 -12.30 16.35 -6.86
N THR A 138 -11.79 16.17 -8.07
CA THR A 138 -10.38 15.88 -8.35
C THR A 138 -9.82 14.72 -7.50
N SER A 139 -8.69 14.93 -6.83
CA SER A 139 -8.00 13.92 -6.02
C SER A 139 -8.85 13.47 -4.82
N ASP A 140 -9.56 14.40 -4.17
CA ASP A 140 -10.41 14.08 -3.02
C ASP A 140 -11.53 13.10 -3.39
N GLN A 141 -12.19 13.35 -4.53
CA GLN A 141 -13.25 12.46 -5.02
C GLN A 141 -12.68 11.09 -5.40
N ARG A 142 -11.54 11.08 -6.09
CA ARG A 142 -10.86 9.86 -6.53
C ARG A 142 -10.46 8.97 -5.36
N TRP A 143 -9.78 9.52 -4.35
CA TRP A 143 -9.37 8.76 -3.17
C TRP A 143 -10.54 8.31 -2.30
N THR A 144 -11.60 9.11 -2.19
CA THR A 144 -12.82 8.71 -1.46
C THR A 144 -13.51 7.55 -2.15
N ALA A 145 -13.58 7.54 -3.48
CA ALA A 145 -14.13 6.43 -4.26
C ALA A 145 -13.26 5.16 -4.14
N MET A 146 -11.93 5.29 -4.21
CA MET A 146 -10.99 4.19 -3.97
C MET A 146 -11.14 3.61 -2.56
N ALA A 147 -11.32 4.47 -1.55
CA ALA A 147 -11.53 4.04 -0.16
C ALA A 147 -12.80 3.20 0.00
N LEU A 148 -13.92 3.65 -0.58
CA LEU A 148 -15.17 2.87 -0.59
C LEU A 148 -15.00 1.51 -1.27
N SER A 149 -14.30 1.46 -2.41
CA SER A 149 -14.01 0.19 -3.11
C SER A 149 -13.16 -0.75 -2.26
N ARG A 150 -12.10 -0.25 -1.62
CA ARG A 150 -11.24 -1.03 -0.71
C ARG A 150 -11.99 -1.56 0.52
N LEU A 151 -13.05 -0.86 0.95
CA LEU A 151 -13.98 -1.31 2.00
C LEU A 151 -15.11 -2.22 1.47
N GLY A 152 -15.05 -2.63 0.20
CA GLY A 152 -16.00 -3.57 -0.41
C GLY A 152 -17.31 -2.93 -0.82
N ARG A 153 -17.35 -1.60 -0.91
CA ARG A 153 -18.54 -0.80 -1.20
C ARG A 153 -18.46 -0.07 -2.54
N LEU A 154 -17.96 -0.77 -3.56
CA LEU A 154 -17.95 -0.28 -4.94
C LEU A 154 -19.36 0.07 -5.44
N ASP A 155 -20.40 -0.58 -4.90
CA ASP A 155 -21.83 -0.30 -5.16
C ASP A 155 -22.23 1.15 -4.81
N LEU A 156 -21.49 1.82 -3.94
CA LEU A 156 -21.73 3.22 -3.58
C LEU A 156 -20.99 4.22 -4.49
N VAL A 157 -20.09 3.75 -5.33
CA VAL A 157 -19.33 4.57 -6.29
C VAL A 157 -20.15 4.72 -7.58
N VAL A 158 -21.38 5.21 -7.40
CA VAL A 158 -22.34 5.48 -8.47
C VAL A 158 -22.42 6.99 -8.72
N ASN A 159 -22.60 7.39 -9.97
CA ASN A 159 -22.70 8.80 -10.38
C ASN A 159 -21.42 9.63 -10.17
N VAL A 160 -20.24 9.02 -10.37
CA VAL A 160 -18.95 9.71 -10.43
C VAL A 160 -18.40 9.69 -11.87
N PRO A 161 -17.47 10.59 -12.23
CA PRO A 161 -16.77 10.53 -13.51
C PRO A 161 -16.13 9.15 -13.77
N ASP A 162 -16.03 8.76 -15.04
CA ASP A 162 -15.52 7.44 -15.43
C ASP A 162 -14.08 7.18 -14.98
N ASP A 163 -13.22 8.20 -14.94
CA ASP A 163 -11.85 8.10 -14.44
C ASP A 163 -11.82 7.84 -12.92
N VAL A 164 -12.74 8.43 -12.16
CA VAL A 164 -12.93 8.14 -10.73
C VAL A 164 -13.47 6.72 -10.53
N ARG A 165 -14.43 6.29 -11.37
CA ARG A 165 -14.99 4.93 -11.32
C ARG A 165 -13.92 3.88 -11.64
N ALA A 166 -13.12 4.10 -12.67
CA ALA A 166 -12.01 3.22 -13.03
C ALA A 166 -10.96 3.12 -11.91
N ALA A 167 -10.61 4.24 -11.27
CA ALA A 167 -9.71 4.24 -10.11
C ALA A 167 -10.26 3.41 -8.95
N ALA A 168 -11.56 3.56 -8.65
CA ALA A 168 -12.22 2.79 -7.60
C ALA A 168 -12.23 1.29 -7.93
N VAL A 169 -12.59 0.91 -9.16
CA VAL A 169 -12.53 -0.49 -9.62
C VAL A 169 -11.11 -1.05 -9.54
N ALA A 170 -10.09 -0.26 -9.88
CA ALA A 170 -8.69 -0.69 -9.86
C ALA A 170 -8.10 -0.79 -8.43
N ALA A 171 -8.65 -0.07 -7.47
CA ALA A 171 -8.07 0.07 -6.12
C ALA A 171 -7.76 -1.25 -5.39
N PRO A 172 -8.59 -2.30 -5.47
CA PRO A 172 -8.30 -3.61 -4.86
C PRO A 172 -7.14 -4.39 -5.51
N TYR A 173 -6.58 -3.93 -6.63
CA TYR A 173 -5.49 -4.61 -7.35
C TYR A 173 -4.16 -3.85 -7.22
N LEU A 174 -4.15 -2.72 -6.52
CA LEU A 174 -2.99 -1.85 -6.34
C LEU A 174 -2.41 -1.97 -4.93
N GLY A 175 -1.13 -1.63 -4.76
CA GLY A 175 -0.36 -1.80 -3.52
C GLY A 175 -0.93 -1.05 -2.32
N PHE A 176 -1.70 0.02 -2.54
CA PHE A 176 -2.42 0.68 -1.44
C PHE A 176 -3.40 -0.27 -0.73
N ARG A 177 -3.88 -1.35 -1.38
CA ARG A 177 -4.65 -2.41 -0.72
C ARG A 177 -3.92 -2.98 0.50
N ASP A 178 -2.61 -3.15 0.39
CA ASP A 178 -1.77 -3.85 1.37
C ASP A 178 -1.58 -3.04 2.66
N HIS A 179 -1.95 -1.77 2.64
CA HIS A 179 -1.90 -0.88 3.78
C HIS A 179 -3.06 -1.09 4.77
N ALA A 180 -4.11 -1.81 4.35
CA ALA A 180 -5.28 -2.03 5.19
C ALA A 180 -4.97 -2.98 6.34
N VAL A 181 -5.47 -2.65 7.55
CA VAL A 181 -5.46 -3.56 8.71
C VAL A 181 -6.24 -4.84 8.41
N VAL A 182 -7.34 -4.69 7.66
CA VAL A 182 -8.14 -5.82 7.16
C VAL A 182 -8.25 -5.70 5.65
N THR A 183 -7.64 -6.64 4.95
CA THR A 183 -7.63 -6.68 3.48
C THR A 183 -8.77 -7.57 2.97
N LEU A 184 -9.55 -7.06 2.02
CA LEU A 184 -10.53 -7.90 1.34
C LEU A 184 -9.85 -8.91 0.41
N PRO A 185 -10.37 -10.14 0.28
CA PRO A 185 -9.84 -11.13 -0.64
C PRO A 185 -9.84 -10.64 -2.09
N LEU A 186 -8.85 -11.10 -2.86
CA LEU A 186 -8.74 -10.89 -4.29
C LEU A 186 -9.99 -11.43 -4.98
N ASP A 187 -10.63 -10.60 -5.80
CA ASP A 187 -11.80 -10.97 -6.58
C ASP A 187 -11.79 -10.18 -7.88
N TYR A 188 -11.75 -10.87 -9.02
CA TYR A 188 -11.72 -10.22 -10.34
C TYR A 188 -13.10 -9.91 -10.92
N ARG A 189 -14.19 -10.40 -10.31
CA ARG A 189 -15.54 -10.28 -10.91
C ARG A 189 -15.94 -8.83 -11.16
N GLN A 190 -15.64 -7.93 -10.22
CA GLN A 190 -15.98 -6.51 -10.35
C GLN A 190 -15.14 -5.82 -11.43
N LEU A 191 -13.86 -6.19 -11.57
CA LEU A 191 -13.01 -5.70 -12.66
C LEU A 191 -13.52 -6.18 -14.01
N GLU A 192 -13.81 -7.47 -14.14
CA GLU A 192 -14.34 -8.07 -15.38
C GLU A 192 -15.68 -7.45 -15.79
N GLN A 193 -16.58 -7.21 -14.84
CA GLN A 193 -17.85 -6.53 -15.10
C GLN A 193 -17.69 -5.08 -15.57
N ALA A 194 -16.67 -4.37 -15.08
CA ALA A 194 -16.42 -2.97 -15.43
C ALA A 194 -15.66 -2.80 -16.75
N LEU A 195 -14.90 -3.81 -17.19
CA LEU A 195 -14.03 -3.73 -18.37
C LEU A 195 -14.77 -3.36 -19.67
N PRO A 196 -15.94 -3.92 -20.01
CA PRO A 196 -16.63 -3.54 -21.25
C PRO A 196 -16.95 -2.04 -21.37
N GLU A 197 -17.11 -1.34 -20.24
CA GLU A 197 -17.41 0.09 -20.20
C GLU A 197 -16.15 0.94 -20.01
N LEU A 198 -15.19 0.47 -19.21
CA LEU A 198 -14.04 1.25 -18.74
C LEU A 198 -12.69 0.75 -19.26
N GLU A 199 -12.67 -0.10 -20.30
CA GLU A 199 -11.49 -0.82 -20.79
C GLU A 199 -10.23 0.05 -20.86
N ARG A 200 -10.30 1.17 -21.59
CA ARG A 200 -9.14 2.08 -21.78
C ARG A 200 -8.63 2.64 -20.45
N LEU A 201 -9.53 3.02 -19.55
CA LEU A 201 -9.16 3.62 -18.27
C LEU A 201 -8.56 2.57 -17.34
N LEU A 202 -9.15 1.38 -17.27
CA LEU A 202 -8.63 0.27 -16.45
C LEU A 202 -7.29 -0.25 -16.98
N HIS A 203 -7.07 -0.21 -18.29
CA HIS A 203 -5.76 -0.48 -18.88
C HIS A 203 -4.68 0.50 -18.41
N GLU A 204 -5.03 1.78 -18.19
CA GLU A 204 -4.10 2.78 -17.70
C GLU A 204 -3.87 2.64 -16.18
N GLU A 205 -4.94 2.48 -15.41
CA GLU A 205 -4.87 2.29 -13.95
C GLU A 205 -4.05 1.06 -13.56
N LEU A 206 -4.20 -0.03 -14.31
CA LEU A 206 -3.53 -1.31 -14.09
C LEU A 206 -2.41 -1.56 -15.12
N ARG A 207 -1.80 -0.50 -15.64
CA ARG A 207 -0.67 -0.63 -16.58
C ARG A 207 0.51 -1.37 -15.91
N PRO A 208 1.31 -2.13 -16.69
CA PRO A 208 2.51 -2.76 -16.14
C PRO A 208 3.44 -1.75 -15.46
N GLY A 209 3.96 -2.10 -14.29
CA GLY A 209 4.78 -1.21 -13.47
C GLY A 209 3.99 -0.32 -12.49
N ALA A 210 2.65 -0.40 -12.49
CA ALA A 210 1.89 0.03 -11.33
C ALA A 210 2.30 -0.82 -10.10
N ALA A 211 2.31 -0.20 -8.93
CA ALA A 211 2.48 -0.94 -7.68
C ALA A 211 1.23 -1.80 -7.47
N TYR A 212 1.32 -3.10 -7.73
CA TYR A 212 0.23 -4.05 -7.53
C TYR A 212 0.14 -4.51 -6.08
N CYS A 213 -1.01 -5.08 -5.72
CA CYS A 213 -1.21 -5.65 -4.40
C CYS A 213 -0.40 -6.93 -4.18
N THR A 214 -0.15 -7.19 -2.90
CA THR A 214 0.50 -8.38 -2.38
C THR A 214 -0.58 -9.42 -2.08
N ILE A 215 -0.59 -10.55 -2.81
CA ILE A 215 -1.60 -11.61 -2.59
C ILE A 215 -1.17 -12.60 -1.51
N THR A 216 -2.09 -13.27 -0.83
CA THR A 216 -1.75 -14.34 0.15
C THR A 216 -1.73 -15.73 -0.53
N PRO A 217 -1.17 -16.78 0.12
CA PRO A 217 -1.25 -18.14 -0.40
C PRO A 217 -2.70 -18.61 -0.69
N ASP A 218 -3.66 -18.17 0.12
CA ASP A 218 -5.09 -18.50 -0.07
C ASP A 218 -5.69 -17.85 -1.33
N GLU A 219 -5.05 -16.82 -1.87
CA GLU A 219 -5.47 -16.10 -3.08
C GLU A 219 -4.80 -16.63 -4.35
N VAL A 220 -3.80 -17.51 -4.21
CA VAL A 220 -3.10 -18.13 -5.36
C VAL A 220 -4.07 -18.85 -6.29
N PRO A 221 -5.05 -19.67 -5.84
CA PRO A 221 -6.00 -20.31 -6.74
C PRO A 221 -6.83 -19.31 -7.56
N ILE A 222 -7.15 -18.15 -6.98
CA ILE A 222 -7.91 -17.09 -7.64
C ILE A 222 -7.07 -16.43 -8.74
N ALA A 223 -5.81 -16.11 -8.43
CA ALA A 223 -4.88 -15.55 -9.42
C ALA A 223 -4.54 -16.56 -10.53
N LEU A 224 -4.38 -17.85 -10.21
CA LEU A 224 -4.19 -18.91 -11.22
C LEU A 224 -5.39 -19.03 -12.15
N ALA A 225 -6.62 -19.02 -11.62
CA ALA A 225 -7.83 -19.03 -12.44
C ALA A 225 -7.93 -17.80 -13.36
N ALA A 226 -7.49 -16.64 -12.88
CA ALA A 226 -7.49 -15.39 -13.64
C ALA A 226 -6.57 -15.40 -14.87
N LEU A 227 -5.58 -16.30 -14.94
CA LEU A 227 -4.78 -16.53 -16.16
C LEU A 227 -5.63 -17.05 -17.34
N GLY A 228 -6.83 -17.58 -17.08
CA GLY A 228 -7.78 -17.99 -18.11
C GLY A 228 -8.78 -16.91 -18.53
N SER A 229 -8.72 -15.70 -17.94
CA SER A 229 -9.69 -14.63 -18.23
C SER A 229 -9.61 -14.19 -19.70
N GLU A 230 -10.75 -13.86 -20.30
CA GLU A 230 -10.80 -13.28 -21.65
C GLU A 230 -10.10 -11.91 -21.70
N HIS A 231 -10.05 -11.22 -20.56
CA HIS A 231 -9.53 -9.87 -20.46
C HIS A 231 -8.02 -9.84 -20.22
N VAL A 232 -7.30 -9.16 -21.11
CA VAL A 232 -5.84 -9.03 -21.04
C VAL A 232 -5.38 -8.34 -19.74
N VAL A 233 -6.12 -7.34 -19.23
CA VAL A 233 -5.76 -6.64 -17.97
C VAL A 233 -5.74 -7.59 -16.78
N VAL A 234 -6.75 -8.47 -16.68
CA VAL A 234 -6.86 -9.47 -15.61
C VAL A 234 -5.68 -10.45 -15.67
N ARG A 235 -5.39 -11.00 -16.85
CA ARG A 235 -4.27 -11.92 -17.04
C ARG A 235 -2.92 -11.27 -16.73
N ARG A 236 -2.73 -10.00 -17.11
CA ARG A 236 -1.50 -9.22 -16.79
C ARG A 236 -1.31 -9.06 -15.28
N HIS A 237 -2.36 -8.64 -14.57
CA HIS A 237 -2.28 -8.50 -13.12
C HIS A 237 -1.95 -9.86 -12.48
N ALA A 238 -2.66 -10.92 -12.88
CA ALA A 238 -2.46 -12.27 -12.38
C ALA A 238 -1.01 -12.77 -12.54
N VAL A 239 -0.39 -12.64 -13.72
CA VAL A 239 1.02 -13.06 -13.90
C VAL A 239 1.99 -12.26 -13.05
N CYS A 240 1.72 -10.98 -12.79
CA CYS A 240 2.58 -10.15 -11.95
C CYS A 240 2.50 -10.56 -10.48
N VAL A 241 1.29 -10.65 -9.91
CA VAL A 241 1.13 -10.98 -8.47
C VAL A 241 1.50 -12.43 -8.14
N LEU A 242 1.44 -13.33 -9.11
CA LEU A 242 1.92 -14.72 -8.97
C LEU A 242 3.46 -14.81 -8.97
N GLY A 243 4.17 -13.78 -9.44
CA GLY A 243 5.64 -13.75 -9.47
C GLY A 243 6.30 -13.59 -8.09
N GLU A 244 5.53 -13.55 -7.01
CA GLU A 244 6.02 -13.32 -5.66
C GLU A 244 6.67 -14.58 -5.05
N LYS A 245 7.94 -14.47 -4.64
CA LYS A 245 8.75 -15.60 -4.11
C LYS A 245 8.08 -16.34 -2.94
N ARG A 246 7.34 -15.62 -2.11
CA ARG A 246 6.73 -16.12 -0.87
C ARG A 246 5.50 -17.03 -1.07
N LEU A 247 4.98 -17.18 -2.29
CA LEU A 247 3.70 -17.86 -2.55
C LEU A 247 3.79 -19.38 -2.77
N GLY A 248 4.99 -19.96 -2.73
CA GLY A 248 5.20 -21.36 -3.09
C GLY A 248 5.12 -21.59 -4.60
N GLN A 249 5.93 -22.51 -5.15
CA GLN A 249 6.22 -22.54 -6.59
C GLN A 249 5.60 -23.71 -7.36
N GLU A 250 5.08 -24.71 -6.66
CA GLU A 250 4.69 -25.99 -7.26
C GLU A 250 3.62 -25.85 -8.35
N GLU A 251 2.58 -25.05 -8.08
CA GLU A 251 1.49 -24.80 -9.03
C GLU A 251 1.72 -23.53 -9.87
N ILE A 252 2.44 -22.55 -9.31
CA ILE A 252 2.69 -21.25 -9.95
C ILE A 252 3.62 -21.38 -11.15
N HIS A 253 4.75 -22.07 -10.98
CA HIS A 253 5.77 -22.17 -12.01
C HIS A 253 5.24 -22.76 -13.33
N PRO A 254 4.56 -23.94 -13.35
CA PRO A 254 4.03 -24.48 -14.61
C PRO A 254 2.95 -23.58 -15.24
N ALA A 255 2.16 -22.87 -14.44
CA ALA A 255 1.14 -21.95 -14.94
C ALA A 255 1.77 -20.72 -15.62
N LEU A 256 2.81 -20.13 -15.01
CA LEU A 256 3.56 -19.02 -15.60
C LEU A 256 4.33 -19.44 -16.85
N MET A 257 4.91 -20.65 -16.88
CA MET A 257 5.53 -21.21 -18.09
C MET A 257 4.53 -21.29 -19.25
N ARG A 258 3.33 -21.83 -18.99
CA ARG A 258 2.27 -21.87 -20.00
C ARG A 258 1.88 -20.47 -20.48
N ALA A 259 1.70 -19.52 -19.56
CA ALA A 259 1.38 -18.14 -19.93
C ALA A 259 2.51 -17.48 -20.75
N ALA A 260 3.77 -17.79 -20.47
CA ALA A 260 4.94 -17.29 -21.20
C ALA A 260 5.01 -17.78 -22.65
N GLU A 261 4.54 -19.00 -22.91
CA GLU A 261 4.60 -19.68 -24.21
C GLU A 261 3.33 -19.48 -25.04
N GLU A 262 2.16 -19.59 -24.42
CA GLU A 262 0.89 -19.82 -25.11
C GLU A 262 -0.07 -18.61 -25.05
N ASP A 263 0.11 -17.63 -24.15
CA ASP A 263 -0.84 -16.52 -24.04
C ASP A 263 -0.92 -15.73 -25.35
N THR A 264 -2.13 -15.33 -25.73
CA THR A 264 -2.36 -14.57 -26.98
C THR A 264 -1.74 -13.17 -26.93
N SER A 265 -1.62 -12.57 -25.76
CA SER A 265 -1.06 -11.24 -25.55
C SER A 265 0.47 -11.28 -25.41
N PRO A 266 1.24 -10.59 -26.27
CA PRO A 266 2.69 -10.48 -26.13
C PRO A 266 3.13 -9.90 -24.79
N ASP A 267 2.34 -8.99 -24.22
CA ASP A 267 2.63 -8.36 -22.93
C ASP A 267 2.48 -9.35 -21.78
N VAL A 268 1.44 -10.20 -21.80
CA VAL A 268 1.28 -11.27 -20.80
C VAL A 268 2.42 -12.27 -20.91
N ARG A 269 2.78 -12.70 -22.13
CA ARG A 269 3.94 -13.58 -22.36
C ARG A 269 5.24 -12.99 -21.80
N ARG A 270 5.45 -11.68 -22.01
CA ARG A 270 6.64 -10.98 -21.50
C ARG A 270 6.65 -10.91 -19.98
N LEU A 271 5.54 -10.51 -19.36
CA LEU A 271 5.43 -10.40 -17.91
C LEU A 271 5.58 -11.77 -17.23
N ALA A 272 4.99 -12.83 -17.78
CA ALA A 272 5.16 -14.18 -17.28
C ALA A 272 6.64 -14.62 -17.26
N ARG A 273 7.42 -14.31 -18.30
CA ARG A 273 8.87 -14.56 -18.31
C ARG A 273 9.61 -13.78 -17.23
N LEU A 274 9.28 -12.50 -17.04
CA LEU A 274 9.89 -11.68 -15.99
C LEU A 274 9.55 -12.22 -14.59
N SER A 275 8.31 -12.66 -14.37
CA SER A 275 7.92 -13.31 -13.12
C SER A 275 8.72 -14.60 -12.89
N LEU A 276 8.89 -15.44 -13.90
CA LEU A 276 9.72 -16.65 -13.81
C LEU A 276 11.20 -16.34 -13.51
N GLU A 277 11.77 -15.32 -14.15
CA GLU A 277 13.14 -14.85 -13.87
C GLU A 277 13.28 -14.35 -12.43
N TYR A 278 12.26 -13.67 -11.91
CA TYR A 278 12.25 -13.22 -10.52
C TYR A 278 12.15 -14.39 -9.55
N LEU A 279 11.46 -15.48 -9.92
CA LEU A 279 11.29 -16.68 -9.08
C LEU A 279 12.53 -17.58 -9.02
N GLY A 280 13.41 -17.53 -10.04
CA GLY A 280 14.69 -18.25 -10.10
C GLY A 280 15.75 -17.72 -9.12
#